data_AF-A0A1G0R9C1-F1
#
_entry.id   AF-A0A1G0R9C1-F1
#
_cell.length_a   1.000
_cell.length_b   1.000
_cell.length_c   1.000
_cell.angle_alpha   90.00
_cell.angle_beta   90.00
_cell.angle_gamma   90.00
#
_symmetry.space_group_name_H-M   'P 1'
#
loop_
_entity.id
_entity.type
_entity.pdbx_description
1 polymer ?
#
loop_
_entity_poly.entity_id
_entity_poly.type
_entity_poly.pdbx_seq_one_letter_code
_entity_poly.pdbx_strand_id
1 'polypeptide(L)'
;MKFEVPSKICLSLKEINYTKIDEIKQITNAIEIRLDYIYLDINKLKLLNNNFDLIILKSPDFTIYNQFIKPIKNENINNVFFDIDGNFILNNKEAIDFPISLELNLIISFHNMKLSDINDKFINILSNINKDNIFIYKIIIDEYLIINEDLLSNLYNKLKIKLNKNIILFCEGKNYTETRYLNLKMGAPFTYCALSESTRTGKGQPTYMEFWNYFGKKTI
;
A
#
# COMPACT_ATOMS: atom_id res chain seq x y z
N MET A 1 10.05 -11.00 12.13
CA MET A 1 10.88 -9.91 11.57
C MET A 1 10.12 -8.60 11.76
N LYS A 2 10.73 -7.53 12.27
CA LYS A 2 10.08 -6.20 12.28
C LYS A 2 10.20 -5.64 10.86
N PHE A 3 9.07 -5.38 10.21
CA PHE A 3 9.04 -4.63 8.95
C PHE A 3 9.30 -3.17 9.26
N GLU A 4 10.50 -2.71 8.96
CA GLU A 4 10.87 -1.31 9.04
C GLU A 4 10.67 -0.67 7.67
N VAL A 5 10.07 0.51 7.67
CA VAL A 5 9.71 1.20 6.44
C VAL A 5 10.75 2.26 6.18
N PRO A 6 11.33 2.29 4.97
CA PRO A 6 12.44 3.19 4.65
C PRO A 6 12.01 4.65 4.53
N SER A 7 10.72 4.93 4.34
CA SER A 7 10.18 6.27 4.11
C SER A 7 8.73 6.40 4.57
N LYS A 8 8.35 7.59 5.04
CA LYS A 8 6.94 7.91 5.37
C LYS A 8 6.06 8.14 4.13
N ILE A 9 6.66 8.28 2.96
CA ILE A 9 5.98 8.48 1.68
C ILE A 9 6.17 7.24 0.82
N CYS A 10 5.10 6.71 0.25
CA CYS A 10 5.17 5.81 -0.89
C CYS A 10 4.62 6.53 -2.13
N LEU A 11 5.45 6.73 -3.17
CA LEU A 11 4.98 7.35 -4.40
C LEU A 11 4.24 6.33 -5.26
N SER A 12 2.95 6.57 -5.53
CA SER A 12 2.15 5.75 -6.44
C SER A 12 2.29 6.28 -7.86
N LEU A 13 2.82 5.44 -8.75
CA LEU A 13 3.25 5.81 -10.10
C LEU A 13 2.36 5.13 -11.15
N LYS A 14 1.82 5.94 -12.08
CA LYS A 14 1.12 5.48 -13.31
C LYS A 14 2.00 5.50 -14.55
N GLU A 15 3.17 6.10 -14.43
CA GLU A 15 4.24 6.12 -15.42
C GLU A 15 5.58 6.19 -14.68
N ILE A 16 6.64 5.66 -15.28
CA ILE A 16 8.00 5.75 -14.75
C ILE A 16 8.89 6.30 -15.84
N ASN A 17 9.49 7.45 -15.60
CA ASN A 17 10.60 7.93 -16.41
C ASN A 17 11.91 7.38 -15.83
N TYR A 18 12.42 6.30 -16.45
CA TYR A 18 13.63 5.62 -16.00
C TYR A 18 14.88 6.50 -16.03
N THR A 19 14.90 7.60 -16.80
CA THR A 19 16.04 8.55 -16.78
C THR A 19 16.02 9.50 -15.58
N LYS A 20 14.92 9.51 -14.82
CA LYS A 20 14.70 10.39 -13.66
C LYS A 20 14.56 9.64 -12.34
N ILE A 21 15.05 8.40 -12.26
CA ILE A 21 14.97 7.60 -11.03
C ILE A 21 15.65 8.31 -9.86
N ASP A 22 16.79 8.95 -10.09
CA ASP A 22 17.52 9.66 -9.03
C ASP A 22 16.72 10.84 -8.46
N GLU A 23 15.97 11.56 -9.31
CA GLU A 23 15.05 12.63 -8.87
C GLU A 23 13.93 12.05 -7.98
N ILE A 24 13.41 10.86 -8.30
CA ILE A 24 12.37 10.19 -7.50
C ILE A 24 12.96 9.72 -6.16
N LYS A 25 14.19 9.21 -6.14
CA LYS A 25 14.89 8.79 -4.91
C LYS A 25 15.15 9.95 -3.95
N GLN A 26 15.37 11.15 -4.48
CA GLN A 26 15.43 12.37 -3.67
C GLN A 26 14.09 12.76 -3.04
N ILE A 27 13.00 12.03 -3.30
CA ILE A 27 11.71 12.23 -2.65
C ILE A 27 11.42 11.09 -1.68
N THR A 28 11.68 9.84 -2.08
CA THR A 28 11.40 8.65 -1.28
C THR A 28 12.17 7.42 -1.75
N ASN A 29 12.39 6.48 -0.82
CA ASN A 29 12.88 5.12 -1.10
C ASN A 29 11.75 4.08 -1.24
N ALA A 30 10.48 4.49 -1.25
CA ALA A 30 9.34 3.60 -1.41
C ALA A 30 8.43 4.01 -2.57
N ILE A 31 8.13 3.06 -3.47
CA ILE A 31 7.26 3.29 -4.64
C ILE A 31 6.18 2.21 -4.75
N GLU A 32 5.02 2.60 -5.30
CA GLU A 32 3.98 1.70 -5.77
C GLU A 32 3.88 1.84 -7.29
N ILE A 33 4.03 0.73 -8.00
CA ILE A 33 3.91 0.64 -9.46
C ILE A 33 2.52 0.12 -9.79
N ARG A 34 1.75 0.96 -10.48
CA ARG A 34 0.40 0.62 -10.94
C ARG A 34 0.47 -0.12 -12.27
N LEU A 35 0.43 -1.45 -12.19
CA LEU A 35 0.52 -2.35 -13.35
C LEU A 35 -0.68 -2.25 -14.30
N ASP A 36 -1.77 -1.64 -13.84
CA ASP A 36 -2.91 -1.25 -14.68
C ASP A 36 -2.62 -0.08 -15.64
N TYR A 37 -1.52 0.65 -15.43
CA TYR A 37 -1.08 1.74 -16.31
C TYR A 37 0.29 1.51 -16.94
N ILE A 38 1.18 0.78 -16.24
CA ILE A 38 2.59 0.66 -16.61
C ILE A 38 2.89 -0.75 -17.09
N TYR A 39 3.49 -0.85 -18.29
CA TYR A 39 4.20 -2.06 -18.68
C TYR A 39 5.52 -2.17 -17.91
N LEU A 40 5.62 -3.20 -17.08
CA LEU A 40 6.81 -3.54 -16.32
C LEU A 40 7.28 -4.94 -16.71
N ASP A 41 8.55 -5.06 -17.07
CA ASP A 41 9.23 -6.34 -17.26
C ASP A 41 10.22 -6.58 -16.11
N ILE A 42 10.79 -7.78 -16.04
CA ILE A 42 11.71 -8.14 -14.96
C ILE A 42 13.00 -7.31 -14.96
N ASN A 43 13.50 -6.89 -16.13
CA ASN A 43 14.74 -6.11 -16.20
C ASN A 43 14.53 -4.70 -15.66
N LYS A 44 13.38 -4.08 -15.96
CA LYS A 44 12.96 -2.81 -15.35
C LYS A 44 12.73 -2.95 -13.86
N LEU A 45 12.11 -4.05 -13.41
CA LEU A 45 11.92 -4.29 -11.97
C LEU A 45 13.27 -4.42 -11.24
N LYS A 46 14.26 -5.10 -11.82
CA LYS A 46 15.63 -5.18 -11.26
C LYS A 46 16.27 -3.80 -11.13
N LEU A 47 16.15 -2.97 -12.16
CA LEU A 47 16.66 -1.59 -12.12
C LEU A 47 16.02 -0.79 -10.96
N LEU A 48 14.71 -0.93 -10.76
CA LEU A 48 14.01 -0.28 -9.66
C LEU A 48 14.42 -0.88 -8.30
N ASN A 49 14.57 -2.19 -8.20
CA ASN A 49 14.99 -2.88 -6.97
C ASN A 49 16.34 -2.39 -6.46
N ASN A 50 17.27 -2.04 -7.34
CA ASN A 50 18.58 -1.50 -6.96
C ASN A 50 18.49 -0.04 -6.46
N ASN A 51 17.34 0.59 -6.60
CA ASN A 51 17.15 2.01 -6.37
C ASN A 51 16.15 2.35 -5.27
N PHE A 52 15.25 1.44 -4.93
CA PHE A 52 14.22 1.65 -3.92
C PHE A 52 14.29 0.55 -2.89
N ASP A 53 14.05 0.89 -1.63
CA ASP A 53 14.06 -0.04 -0.50
C ASP A 53 12.71 -0.78 -0.36
N LEU A 54 11.66 -0.25 -0.98
CA LEU A 54 10.33 -0.86 -1.01
C LEU A 54 9.67 -0.62 -2.38
N ILE A 55 9.25 -1.71 -3.02
CA ILE A 55 8.48 -1.67 -4.26
C ILE A 55 7.16 -2.40 -4.04
N ILE A 56 6.05 -1.73 -4.28
CA ILE A 56 4.71 -2.32 -4.23
C ILE A 56 4.22 -2.50 -5.66
N LEU A 57 3.90 -3.71 -6.07
CA LEU A 57 3.23 -4.01 -7.33
C LEU A 57 1.73 -4.06 -7.07
N LYS A 58 0.98 -3.16 -7.71
CA LYS A 58 -0.49 -3.13 -7.64
C LYS A 58 -1.10 -3.40 -9.01
N SER A 59 -1.97 -4.41 -9.04
CA SER A 59 -2.80 -4.76 -10.18
C SER A 59 -4.25 -4.99 -9.72
N PRO A 60 -5.26 -4.66 -10.55
CA PRO A 60 -6.63 -5.14 -10.37
C PRO A 60 -6.78 -6.60 -10.78
N ASP A 61 -5.94 -7.08 -11.69
CA ASP A 61 -5.93 -8.46 -12.18
C ASP A 61 -4.81 -9.25 -11.51
N PHE A 62 -5.18 -10.22 -10.68
CA PHE A 62 -4.25 -11.08 -9.97
C PHE A 62 -3.39 -11.93 -10.91
N THR A 63 -3.88 -12.29 -12.09
CA THR A 63 -3.15 -13.14 -13.04
C THR A 63 -1.88 -12.46 -13.56
N ILE A 64 -1.85 -11.13 -13.60
CA ILE A 64 -0.67 -10.34 -13.95
C ILE A 64 0.50 -10.65 -13.00
N TYR A 65 0.26 -10.99 -11.73
CA TYR A 65 1.33 -11.33 -10.81
C TYR A 65 2.07 -12.61 -11.19
N ASN A 66 1.43 -13.55 -11.89
CA ASN A 66 2.06 -14.79 -12.31
C ASN A 66 3.31 -14.56 -13.18
N GLN A 67 3.38 -13.44 -13.91
CA GLN A 67 4.55 -13.10 -14.72
C GLN A 67 5.75 -12.65 -13.88
N PHE A 68 5.54 -12.22 -12.64
CA PHE A 68 6.61 -11.69 -11.77
C PHE A 68 7.02 -12.65 -10.66
N ILE A 69 6.11 -13.50 -10.17
CA ILE A 69 6.33 -14.36 -9.01
C ILE A 69 7.58 -15.24 -9.16
N LYS A 70 7.67 -16.02 -10.24
CA LYS A 70 8.85 -16.89 -10.48
C LYS A 70 10.11 -16.08 -10.75
N PRO A 71 10.10 -15.06 -11.63
CA PRO A 71 11.29 -14.23 -11.86
C PRO A 71 11.81 -13.53 -10.60
N ILE A 72 10.94 -12.93 -9.76
CA ILE A 72 11.33 -12.28 -8.50
C ILE A 72 12.09 -13.26 -7.59
N LYS A 73 11.58 -14.49 -7.46
CA LYS A 73 12.22 -15.53 -6.65
C LYS A 73 13.56 -15.97 -7.23
N ASN A 74 13.61 -16.22 -8.55
CA ASN A 74 14.85 -16.65 -9.22
C ASN A 74 15.96 -15.58 -9.14
N GLU A 75 15.57 -14.31 -9.12
CA GLU A 75 16.47 -13.17 -9.10
C GLU A 75 16.74 -12.63 -7.69
N ASN A 76 16.21 -13.29 -6.66
CA ASN A 76 16.34 -12.89 -5.24
C ASN A 76 15.95 -11.44 -4.96
N ILE A 77 14.88 -10.96 -5.58
CA ILE A 77 14.34 -9.61 -5.39
C ILE A 77 13.46 -9.61 -4.13
N ASN A 78 13.99 -9.14 -3.01
CA ASN A 78 13.35 -9.33 -1.69
C ASN A 78 12.53 -8.13 -1.18
N ASN A 79 12.63 -6.96 -1.82
CA ASN A 79 11.94 -5.73 -1.40
C ASN A 79 10.60 -5.50 -2.12
N VAL A 80 10.12 -6.49 -2.88
CA VAL A 80 8.88 -6.39 -3.64
C VAL A 80 7.71 -6.93 -2.83
N PHE A 81 6.63 -6.15 -2.81
CA PHE A 81 5.37 -6.46 -2.18
C PHE A 81 4.27 -6.52 -3.23
N PHE A 82 3.38 -7.51 -3.11
CA PHE A 82 2.20 -7.61 -3.97
C PHE A 82 0.99 -7.05 -3.23
N ASP A 83 0.35 -6.03 -3.79
CA ASP A 83 -0.89 -5.45 -3.26
C ASP A 83 -2.12 -6.13 -3.85
N ILE A 84 -2.64 -7.12 -3.12
CA ILE A 84 -3.75 -7.98 -3.57
C ILE A 84 -5.07 -7.43 -3.03
N ASP A 85 -6.08 -7.38 -3.88
CA ASP A 85 -7.43 -7.02 -3.47
C ASP A 85 -8.01 -8.05 -2.47
N GLY A 86 -8.36 -7.58 -1.29
CA GLY A 86 -8.90 -8.39 -0.21
C GLY A 86 -10.27 -8.99 -0.55
N ASN A 87 -11.14 -8.29 -1.30
CA ASN A 87 -12.42 -8.84 -1.73
C ASN A 87 -12.23 -10.02 -2.69
N PHE A 88 -11.22 -9.95 -3.56
CA PHE A 88 -10.83 -11.08 -4.41
C PHE A 88 -10.42 -12.29 -3.56
N ILE A 89 -9.63 -12.09 -2.51
CA ILE A 89 -9.21 -13.15 -1.58
C ILE A 89 -10.38 -13.75 -0.81
N LEU A 90 -11.32 -12.92 -0.33
CA LEU A 90 -12.49 -13.40 0.40
C LEU A 90 -13.36 -14.32 -0.46
N ASN A 91 -13.43 -14.05 -1.77
CA ASN A 91 -14.17 -14.86 -2.74
C ASN A 91 -13.36 -16.06 -3.28
N ASN A 92 -12.03 -16.02 -3.16
CA ASN A 92 -11.12 -17.04 -3.68
C ASN A 92 -10.04 -17.34 -2.64
N LYS A 93 -10.41 -18.00 -1.54
CA LYS A 93 -9.52 -18.18 -0.38
C LYS A 93 -8.17 -18.83 -0.72
N GLU A 94 -8.15 -19.71 -1.72
CA GLU A 94 -6.94 -20.40 -2.18
C GLU A 94 -5.99 -19.48 -2.98
N ALA A 95 -6.45 -18.31 -3.43
CA ALA A 95 -5.65 -17.41 -4.25
C ALA A 95 -4.45 -16.82 -3.51
N ILE A 96 -4.46 -16.80 -2.17
CA ILE A 96 -3.31 -16.38 -1.37
C ILE A 96 -2.33 -17.52 -1.09
N ASP A 97 -2.76 -18.77 -1.17
CA ASP A 97 -1.94 -19.92 -0.78
C ASP A 97 -0.72 -20.06 -1.70
N PHE A 98 -0.89 -19.82 -3.00
CA PHE A 98 0.22 -19.84 -3.95
C PHE A 98 1.27 -18.74 -3.66
N PRO A 99 0.93 -17.44 -3.58
CA PRO A 99 1.86 -16.41 -3.15
C PRO A 99 2.55 -16.69 -1.80
N ILE A 100 1.80 -17.20 -0.81
CA ILE A 100 2.34 -17.53 0.52
C ILE A 100 3.32 -18.70 0.44
N SER A 101 3.00 -19.76 -0.31
CA SER A 101 3.88 -20.93 -0.47
C SER A 101 5.22 -20.60 -1.12
N LEU A 102 5.27 -19.45 -1.82
CA LEU A 102 6.47 -18.93 -2.45
C LEU A 102 7.18 -17.87 -1.60
N GLU A 103 6.70 -17.66 -0.37
CA GLU A 103 7.25 -16.73 0.62
C GLU A 103 7.23 -15.26 0.16
N LEU A 104 6.28 -14.87 -0.68
CA LEU A 104 6.20 -13.49 -1.18
C LEU A 104 5.72 -12.53 -0.09
N ASN A 105 6.14 -11.26 -0.16
CA ASN A 105 5.65 -10.22 0.74
C ASN A 105 4.31 -9.66 0.23
N LEU A 106 3.30 -9.62 1.09
CA LEU A 106 1.94 -9.26 0.70
C LEU A 106 1.42 -8.01 1.43
N ILE A 107 0.69 -7.20 0.68
CA ILE A 107 -0.26 -6.19 1.17
C ILE A 107 -1.65 -6.68 0.79
N ILE A 108 -2.58 -6.68 1.74
CA ILE A 108 -3.99 -6.99 1.47
C ILE A 108 -4.78 -5.69 1.52
N SER A 109 -5.27 -5.23 0.36
CA SER A 109 -6.02 -3.98 0.23
C SER A 109 -7.53 -4.19 0.12
N PHE A 110 -8.31 -3.50 0.93
CA PHE A 110 -9.76 -3.38 0.81
C PHE A 110 -10.11 -1.96 0.41
N HIS A 111 -10.76 -1.80 -0.72
CA HIS A 111 -11.18 -0.53 -1.28
C HIS A 111 -12.71 -0.38 -1.18
N ASN A 112 -13.19 0.87 -1.18
CA ASN A 112 -14.61 1.21 -1.18
C ASN A 112 -15.40 0.60 0.00
N MET A 113 -14.75 0.47 1.16
CA MET A 113 -15.40 -0.07 2.36
C MET A 113 -16.32 0.97 2.98
N LYS A 114 -17.50 0.56 3.45
CA LYS A 114 -18.27 1.38 4.39
C LYS A 114 -17.76 1.13 5.79
N LEU A 115 -17.90 2.12 6.67
CA LEU A 115 -17.48 1.94 8.06
C LEU A 115 -18.27 0.81 8.75
N SER A 116 -19.55 0.66 8.40
CA SER A 116 -20.43 -0.42 8.89
C SER A 116 -19.94 -1.83 8.51
N ASP A 117 -19.18 -1.95 7.42
CA ASP A 117 -18.67 -3.23 6.93
C ASP A 117 -17.46 -3.69 7.75
N ILE A 118 -16.74 -2.76 8.39
CA ILE A 118 -15.54 -3.03 9.20
C ILE A 118 -15.94 -3.35 10.66
N ASN A 119 -16.76 -4.38 10.81
CA ASN A 119 -17.23 -4.88 12.10
C ASN A 119 -16.40 -6.07 12.62
N ASP A 120 -16.75 -6.62 13.78
CA ASP A 120 -16.03 -7.75 14.39
C ASP A 120 -16.01 -9.01 13.51
N LYS A 121 -17.05 -9.26 12.72
CA LYS A 121 -17.07 -10.38 11.78
C LYS A 121 -16.02 -10.18 10.69
N PHE A 122 -15.91 -9.00 10.12
CA PHE A 122 -14.87 -8.68 9.13
C PHE A 122 -13.46 -8.80 9.73
N ILE A 123 -13.24 -8.25 10.92
CA ILE A 123 -11.93 -8.34 11.60
C ILE A 123 -11.56 -9.80 11.91
N ASN A 124 -12.53 -10.62 12.32
CA ASN A 124 -12.30 -12.06 12.54
C ASN A 124 -11.95 -12.79 11.24
N ILE A 125 -12.59 -12.42 10.12
CA ILE A 125 -12.23 -12.96 8.81
C ILE A 125 -10.77 -12.60 8.47
N LEU A 126 -10.37 -11.34 8.67
CA LEU A 126 -8.98 -10.90 8.46
C LEU A 126 -8.01 -11.68 9.35
N SER A 127 -8.35 -11.90 10.61
CA SER A 127 -7.55 -12.68 11.54
C SER A 127 -7.37 -14.14 11.09
N ASN A 128 -8.37 -14.74 10.44
CA ASN A 128 -8.30 -16.12 9.95
C ASN A 128 -7.40 -16.28 8.72
N ILE A 129 -7.30 -15.22 7.90
CA ILE A 129 -6.39 -15.18 6.76
C ILE A 129 -5.04 -14.53 7.11
N ASN A 130 -4.80 -14.19 8.38
CA ASN A 130 -3.58 -13.54 8.81
C ASN A 130 -2.41 -14.52 8.78
N LYS A 131 -1.39 -14.19 8.00
CA LYS A 131 -0.21 -15.04 7.73
C LYS A 131 1.04 -14.21 7.92
N ASP A 132 2.18 -14.85 8.17
CA ASP A 132 3.44 -14.14 8.44
C ASP A 132 3.86 -13.24 7.28
N ASN A 133 3.68 -13.74 6.05
CA ASN A 133 3.93 -13.06 4.78
C ASN A 133 2.99 -11.88 4.47
N ILE A 134 1.90 -11.72 5.21
CA ILE A 134 1.05 -10.53 5.14
C ILE A 134 1.64 -9.49 6.08
N PHE A 135 2.14 -8.40 5.53
CA PHE A 135 2.81 -7.37 6.31
C PHE A 135 1.91 -6.18 6.62
N ILE A 136 1.05 -5.84 5.65
CA ILE A 136 0.19 -4.66 5.72
C ILE A 136 -1.24 -5.04 5.35
N TYR A 137 -2.19 -4.63 6.17
CA TYR A 137 -3.59 -4.49 5.76
C TYR A 137 -3.87 -3.03 5.41
N LYS A 138 -4.34 -2.79 4.18
CA LYS A 138 -4.68 -1.47 3.66
C LYS A 138 -6.21 -1.41 3.54
N ILE A 139 -6.84 -0.53 4.30
CA ILE A 139 -8.31 -0.42 4.35
C ILE A 139 -8.68 1.02 3.98
N ILE A 140 -9.48 1.16 2.94
CA ILE A 140 -9.85 2.46 2.38
C ILE A 140 -11.36 2.58 2.46
N ILE A 141 -11.81 3.54 3.27
CA ILE A 141 -13.21 3.81 3.52
C ILE A 141 -13.71 4.81 2.47
N ASP A 142 -14.77 4.48 1.74
CA ASP A 142 -15.43 5.37 0.79
C ASP A 142 -16.88 5.63 1.25
N GLU A 143 -17.02 6.50 2.24
CA GLU A 143 -18.32 6.87 2.79
C GLU A 143 -18.36 8.36 3.12
N TYR A 144 -19.46 9.03 2.76
CA TYR A 144 -19.69 10.43 3.10
C TYR A 144 -20.11 10.56 4.57
N LEU A 145 -19.14 10.42 5.47
CA LEU A 145 -19.34 10.60 6.90
C LEU A 145 -18.52 11.77 7.42
N ILE A 146 -19.03 12.41 8.47
CA ILE A 146 -18.21 13.27 9.34
C ILE A 146 -17.25 12.33 10.07
N ILE A 147 -16.09 12.08 9.46
CA ILE A 147 -15.04 11.28 10.09
C ILE A 147 -14.42 12.13 11.20
N ASN A 148 -14.66 11.74 12.44
CA ASN A 148 -13.92 12.22 13.60
C ASN A 148 -12.63 11.39 13.74
N GLU A 149 -11.52 12.05 14.06
CA GLU A 149 -10.22 11.42 14.33
C GLU A 149 -10.30 10.31 15.38
N ASP A 150 -11.13 10.48 16.41
CA ASP A 150 -11.32 9.48 17.47
C ASP A 150 -11.87 8.16 16.93
N LEU A 151 -12.84 8.24 16.00
CA LEU A 151 -13.47 7.07 15.41
C LEU A 151 -12.47 6.27 14.57
N LEU A 152 -11.68 6.98 13.75
CA LEU A 152 -10.66 6.35 12.91
C LEU A 152 -9.52 5.77 13.78
N SER A 153 -9.14 6.47 14.85
CA SER A 153 -8.11 6.01 15.80
C SER A 153 -8.55 4.77 16.57
N ASN A 154 -9.80 4.73 17.03
CA ASN A 154 -10.36 3.55 17.70
C ASN A 154 -10.40 2.34 16.76
N LEU A 155 -10.82 2.54 15.51
CA LEU A 155 -10.81 1.49 14.50
C LEU A 155 -9.39 1.00 14.19
N TYR A 156 -8.45 1.93 13.99
CA TYR A 156 -7.04 1.63 13.75
C TYR A 156 -6.47 0.76 14.88
N ASN A 157 -6.66 1.17 16.13
CA ASN A 157 -6.16 0.44 17.31
C ASN A 157 -6.78 -0.95 17.42
N LYS A 158 -8.09 -1.06 17.18
CA LYS A 158 -8.79 -2.35 17.17
C LYS A 158 -8.19 -3.31 16.13
N LEU A 159 -7.99 -2.85 14.90
CA LEU A 159 -7.36 -3.61 13.82
C LEU A 159 -5.91 -3.98 14.17
N LYS A 160 -5.13 -3.02 14.67
CA LYS A 160 -3.72 -3.20 15.04
C LYS A 160 -3.55 -4.28 16.10
N ILE A 161 -4.37 -4.26 17.15
CA ILE A 161 -4.36 -5.25 18.23
C ILE A 161 -4.78 -6.63 17.71
N LYS A 162 -5.87 -6.70 16.94
CA LYS A 162 -6.43 -7.98 16.48
C LYS A 162 -5.56 -8.67 15.43
N LEU A 163 -4.97 -7.91 14.52
CA LEU A 163 -4.18 -8.47 13.42
C LEU A 163 -2.70 -8.55 13.77
N ASN A 164 -2.21 -7.73 14.71
CA ASN A 164 -0.79 -7.62 15.04
C ASN A 164 0.10 -7.39 13.79
N LYS A 165 -0.41 -6.60 12.83
CA LYS A 165 0.25 -6.25 11.55
C LYS A 165 0.33 -4.74 11.37
N ASN A 166 0.99 -4.27 10.32
CA ASN A 166 0.90 -2.87 9.96
C ASN A 166 -0.44 -2.58 9.30
N ILE A 167 -1.01 -1.43 9.63
CA ILE A 167 -2.32 -1.00 9.13
C ILE A 167 -2.11 0.33 8.40
N ILE A 168 -2.68 0.42 7.20
CA ILE A 168 -2.90 1.68 6.48
C ILE A 168 -4.42 1.86 6.44
N LEU A 169 -4.92 2.88 7.12
CA LEU A 169 -6.36 3.16 7.22
C LEU A 169 -6.60 4.64 6.95
N PHE A 170 -7.37 4.94 5.91
CA PHE A 170 -7.77 6.30 5.58
C PHE A 170 -9.08 6.31 4.79
N CYS A 171 -9.65 7.49 4.63
CA CYS A 171 -10.88 7.68 3.87
C CYS A 171 -10.55 8.27 2.49
N GLU A 172 -11.23 7.79 1.45
CA GLU A 172 -11.05 8.26 0.08
C GLU A 172 -11.91 9.50 -0.20
N GLY A 173 -11.38 10.44 -0.97
CA GLY A 173 -12.09 11.66 -1.38
C GLY A 173 -11.32 12.93 -1.05
N LYS A 174 -11.51 13.99 -1.85
CA LYS A 174 -10.75 15.24 -1.71
C LYS A 174 -10.90 15.87 -0.32
N ASN A 175 -12.10 15.80 0.26
CA ASN A 175 -12.40 16.34 1.59
C ASN A 175 -11.77 15.53 2.74
N TYR A 176 -11.19 14.36 2.45
CA TYR A 176 -10.62 13.45 3.45
C TYR A 176 -9.12 13.26 3.31
N THR A 177 -8.45 14.15 2.56
CA THR A 177 -6.98 14.16 2.42
C THR A 177 -6.27 14.13 3.78
N GLU A 178 -6.79 14.86 4.78
CA GLU A 178 -6.28 14.87 6.16
C GLU A 178 -6.20 13.48 6.81
N THR A 179 -7.14 12.58 6.50
CA THR A 179 -7.13 11.23 7.07
C THR A 179 -5.91 10.42 6.64
N ARG A 180 -5.32 10.74 5.48
CA ARG A 180 -4.07 10.12 4.99
C ARG A 180 -2.84 10.59 5.78
N TYR A 181 -2.89 11.79 6.37
CA TYR A 181 -1.86 12.28 7.27
C TYR A 181 -2.08 11.74 8.69
N LEU A 182 -3.32 11.72 9.17
CA LEU A 182 -3.70 11.13 10.45
C LEU A 182 -3.29 9.65 10.53
N ASN A 183 -3.43 8.89 9.45
CA ASN A 183 -2.96 7.52 9.33
C ASN A 183 -1.50 7.33 9.81
N LEU A 184 -0.61 8.25 9.45
CA LEU A 184 0.78 8.22 9.92
C LEU A 184 0.92 8.52 11.41
N LYS A 185 0.13 9.46 11.94
CA LYS A 185 0.10 9.76 13.39
C LYS A 185 -0.39 8.54 14.19
N MET A 186 -1.29 7.74 13.63
CA MET A 186 -1.76 6.48 14.24
C MET A 186 -0.74 5.34 14.17
N GLY A 187 0.39 5.52 13.47
CA GLY A 187 1.48 4.54 13.39
C GLY A 187 1.50 3.72 12.10
N ALA A 188 0.80 4.16 11.06
CA ALA A 188 0.92 3.54 9.75
C ALA A 188 2.35 3.67 9.19
N PRO A 189 2.79 2.67 8.42
CA PRO A 189 4.17 2.59 7.93
C PRO A 189 4.53 3.77 7.01
N PHE A 190 3.61 4.13 6.12
CA PHE A 190 3.75 5.21 5.15
C PHE A 190 2.36 5.68 4.71
N THR A 191 2.32 6.78 3.97
CA THR A 191 1.15 7.24 3.23
C THR A 191 1.44 7.30 1.74
N TYR A 192 0.41 7.16 0.92
CA TYR A 192 0.56 7.22 -0.53
C TYR A 192 0.51 8.66 -1.02
N CYS A 193 1.52 9.06 -1.77
CA CYS A 193 1.58 10.38 -2.43
C CYS A 193 1.70 10.24 -3.95
N ALA A 194 1.33 11.30 -4.66
CA ALA A 194 1.59 11.46 -6.08
C ALA A 194 2.83 12.33 -6.32
N LEU A 195 3.44 12.22 -7.50
CA LEU A 195 4.53 13.12 -7.92
C LEU A 195 4.00 14.54 -8.14
N SER A 196 2.86 14.65 -8.81
CA SER A 196 2.14 15.89 -9.10
C SER A 196 0.64 15.66 -9.04
N GLU A 197 -0.14 16.74 -9.08
CA GLU A 197 -1.61 16.65 -9.08
C GLU A 197 -2.17 15.81 -10.24
N SER A 198 -1.57 15.91 -11.43
CA SER A 198 -2.00 15.16 -12.62
C SER A 198 -1.70 13.66 -12.54
N THR A 199 -0.72 13.28 -11.71
CA THR A 199 -0.31 11.87 -11.53
C THR A 199 -1.06 11.14 -10.41
N ARG A 200 -2.04 11.77 -9.74
CA ARG A 200 -2.80 11.16 -8.65
C ARG A 200 -3.47 9.85 -9.08
N THR A 201 -3.37 8.84 -8.21
CA THR A 201 -3.84 7.46 -8.45
C THR A 201 -5.05 7.07 -7.61
N GLY A 202 -5.42 7.89 -6.61
CA GLY A 202 -6.65 7.77 -5.83
C GLY A 202 -7.21 9.14 -5.44
N LYS A 203 -8.51 9.22 -5.13
CA LYS A 203 -9.13 10.50 -4.76
C LYS A 203 -8.63 10.98 -3.40
N GLY A 204 -8.38 12.28 -3.29
CA GLY A 204 -7.81 12.90 -2.08
C GLY A 204 -6.37 12.48 -1.77
N GLN A 205 -5.65 11.88 -2.73
CA GLN A 205 -4.23 11.60 -2.57
C GLN A 205 -3.43 12.90 -2.65
N PRO A 206 -2.62 13.24 -1.64
CA PRO A 206 -1.75 14.40 -1.72
C PRO A 206 -0.56 14.14 -2.65
N THR A 207 -0.01 15.21 -3.21
CA THR A 207 1.33 15.20 -3.80
C THR A 207 2.39 15.14 -2.69
N TYR A 208 3.60 14.73 -3.04
CA TYR A 208 4.71 14.73 -2.06
C TYR A 208 5.01 16.14 -1.53
N MET A 209 4.81 17.19 -2.35
CA MET A 209 4.99 18.57 -1.92
C MET A 209 3.92 18.99 -0.91
N GLU A 210 2.64 18.68 -1.18
CA GLU A 210 1.54 18.93 -0.23
C GLU A 210 1.80 18.22 1.11
N PHE A 211 2.29 16.97 1.05
CA PHE A 211 2.70 16.23 2.24
C PHE A 211 3.77 16.95 3.05
N TRP A 212 4.85 17.42 2.40
CA TRP A 212 5.92 18.13 3.09
C TRP A 212 5.52 19.50 3.61
N ASN A 213 4.60 20.18 2.91
CA ASN A 213 4.03 21.44 3.40
C ASN A 213 3.22 21.20 4.69
N TYR A 214 2.53 20.05 4.79
CA TYR A 214 1.76 19.69 5.98
C TYR A 214 2.63 19.32 7.18
N PHE A 215 3.64 18.45 6.99
CA PHE A 215 4.49 17.96 8.09
C PHE A 215 5.72 18.84 8.39
N GLY A 216 5.96 19.87 7.57
CA GLY A 216 7.24 20.57 7.51
C GLY A 216 8.28 19.73 6.75
N LYS A 217 9.09 20.38 5.89
CA LYS A 217 10.17 19.68 5.18
C LYS A 217 11.13 19.05 6.20
N LYS A 218 11.25 17.72 6.19
CA LYS A 218 12.45 17.06 6.69
C LYS A 218 13.39 16.85 5.51
N THR A 219 14.64 17.26 5.67
CA THR A 219 15.75 16.73 4.87
C THR A 219 15.76 15.21 5.05
N ILE A 220 15.70 14.50 3.92
CA ILE A 220 15.82 13.04 3.82
C ILE A 220 17.15 12.58 4.39
#